data_AF-A0A0B8QD54-F1
#
_entry.id   AF-A0A0B8QD54-F1
#
_cell.length_a   1.000
_cell.length_b   1.000
_cell.length_c   1.000
_cell.angle_alpha   90.00
_cell.angle_beta   90.00
_cell.angle_gamma   90.00
#
_symmetry.space_group_name_H-M   'P 1'
#
loop_
_entity.id
_entity.type
_entity.pdbx_description
1 polymer ?
#
loop_
_entity_poly.entity_id
_entity_poly.type
_entity_poly.pdbx_seq_one_letter_code
_entity_poly.pdbx_strand_id
1 'polypeptide(L)'
;MNQKTATVILVLSAIFSGWLYWGSDVKIEQILTSREWQTNMNTFIVSDQADDAIGPLSKVHITSNVKYLPNGDYLRESRMQLFNENKEVSLTMSISETGRWELSDNYLLIDLKSLKTLQPPTLKTLPIPSYA
;
A
#
# COMPACT_ATOMS: atom_id res chain seq x y z
N MET A 1 45.23 -29.13 -10.35
CA MET A 1 44.85 -28.03 -9.44
C MET A 1 45.25 -28.44 -8.03
N ASN A 2 46.06 -27.64 -7.33
CA ASN A 2 46.58 -28.02 -6.01
C ASN A 2 45.51 -27.83 -4.93
N GLN A 3 45.45 -28.72 -3.93
CA GLN A 3 44.46 -28.66 -2.85
C GLN A 3 44.44 -27.29 -2.16
N LYS A 4 45.62 -26.70 -1.94
CA LYS A 4 45.79 -25.34 -1.40
C LYS A 4 45.08 -24.26 -2.22
N THR A 5 45.13 -24.34 -3.57
CA THR A 5 44.47 -23.37 -4.45
C THR A 5 42.95 -23.52 -4.42
N ALA A 6 42.44 -24.76 -4.32
CA ALA A 6 41.01 -25.01 -4.21
C ALA A 6 40.43 -24.49 -2.87
N THR A 7 41.16 -24.67 -1.76
CA THR A 7 40.74 -24.16 -0.45
C THR A 7 40.66 -22.63 -0.43
N VAL A 8 41.62 -21.93 -1.05
CA VAL A 8 41.60 -20.45 -1.12
C VAL A 8 40.40 -19.95 -1.92
N ILE A 9 40.10 -20.58 -3.07
CA ILE A 9 38.95 -20.21 -3.89
C ILE A 9 37.64 -20.44 -3.13
N LEU A 10 37.52 -21.55 -2.39
CA LEU A 10 36.33 -21.86 -1.60
C LEU A 10 36.09 -20.82 -0.51
N VAL A 11 37.13 -20.43 0.22
CA VAL A 11 37.04 -19.40 1.27
C VAL A 11 36.63 -18.05 0.68
N LEU A 12 37.25 -17.64 -0.43
CA LEU A 12 36.88 -16.40 -1.12
C LEU A 12 35.43 -16.42 -1.61
N SER A 13 34.97 -17.54 -2.16
CA SER A 13 33.58 -17.70 -2.59
C SER A 13 32.61 -17.59 -1.42
N ALA A 14 32.91 -18.22 -0.29
CA ALA A 14 32.06 -18.17 0.90
C ALA A 14 31.95 -16.75 1.46
N ILE A 15 33.08 -16.02 1.52
CA ILE A 15 33.10 -14.61 1.96
C ILE A 15 32.27 -13.75 0.99
N PHE A 16 32.45 -13.93 -0.32
CA PHE A 16 31.73 -13.16 -1.32
C PHE A 16 30.22 -13.43 -1.29
N SER A 17 29.81 -14.69 -1.14
CA SER A 17 28.39 -15.05 -0.99
C SER A 17 27.78 -14.49 0.30
N GLY A 18 28.50 -14.56 1.42
CA GLY A 18 28.04 -13.97 2.69
C GLY A 18 27.89 -12.45 2.62
N TRP A 19 28.82 -11.77 1.95
CA TRP A 19 28.76 -10.33 1.72
C TRP A 19 27.54 -9.93 0.89
N LEU A 20 27.25 -10.68 -0.18
CA LEU A 20 26.08 -10.44 -1.03
C LEU A 20 24.76 -10.66 -0.26
N TYR A 21 24.71 -11.68 0.59
CA TYR A 21 23.51 -11.99 1.38
C TYR A 21 23.18 -10.88 2.38
N TRP A 22 24.16 -10.45 3.20
CA TRP A 22 23.93 -9.42 4.22
C TRP A 22 23.59 -8.06 3.61
N GLY A 23 24.25 -7.69 2.50
CA GLY A 23 24.02 -6.40 1.85
C GLY A 23 22.64 -6.23 1.23
N SER A 24 21.93 -7.33 0.96
CA SER A 24 20.62 -7.29 0.29
C SER A 24 19.53 -6.72 1.21
N ASP A 25 19.34 -7.32 2.38
CA ASP A 25 18.19 -6.99 3.24
C ASP A 25 18.34 -5.59 3.85
N VAL A 26 19.53 -5.25 4.33
CA VAL A 26 19.85 -3.92 4.87
C VAL A 26 19.58 -2.82 3.84
N LYS A 27 19.89 -3.08 2.56
CA LYS A 27 19.65 -2.12 1.48
C LYS A 27 18.16 -1.95 1.21
N ILE A 28 17.37 -3.02 1.27
CA ILE A 28 15.91 -2.96 1.07
C ILE A 28 15.26 -2.18 2.21
N GLU A 29 15.61 -2.45 3.47
CA GLU A 29 15.11 -1.68 4.63
C GLU A 29 15.43 -0.19 4.50
N GLN A 30 16.65 0.15 4.09
CA GLN A 30 17.05 1.54 3.87
C GLN A 30 16.23 2.21 2.77
N ILE A 31 15.94 1.49 1.68
CA ILE A 31 15.10 2.01 0.59
C ILE A 31 13.66 2.21 1.07
N LEU A 32 13.10 1.25 1.80
CA LEU A 32 11.74 1.32 2.35
C LEU A 32 11.58 2.49 3.30
N THR A 33 12.56 2.73 4.17
CA THR A 33 12.51 3.74 5.24
C THR A 33 12.93 5.15 4.81
N SER A 34 13.65 5.29 3.69
CA SER A 34 14.11 6.59 3.19
C SER A 34 13.08 7.36 2.36
N ARG A 35 11.94 6.73 2.03
CA ARG A 35 10.95 7.29 1.10
C ARG A 35 9.53 7.13 1.61
N GLU A 36 8.67 7.97 1.04
CA GLU A 36 7.23 7.80 1.12
C GLU A 36 6.76 7.03 -0.13
N TRP A 37 5.94 6.01 0.09
CA TRP A 37 5.44 5.12 -0.96
C TRP A 37 4.02 5.50 -1.30
N GLN A 38 3.80 5.89 -2.55
CA GLN A 38 2.51 6.35 -3.03
C GLN A 38 1.87 5.30 -3.93
N THR A 39 0.56 5.10 -3.77
CA THR A 39 -0.25 4.24 -4.63
C THR A 39 -1.43 5.03 -5.17
N ASN A 40 -1.78 4.78 -6.43
CA ASN A 40 -2.95 5.33 -7.11
C ASN A 40 -3.65 4.19 -7.83
N MET A 41 -4.85 3.85 -7.39
CA MET A 41 -5.64 2.72 -7.87
C MET A 41 -6.98 3.21 -8.40
N ASN A 42 -7.35 2.74 -9.58
CA ASN A 42 -8.65 2.98 -10.20
C ASN A 42 -9.32 1.63 -10.44
N THR A 43 -10.47 1.43 -9.82
CA THR A 43 -11.28 0.21 -9.96
C THR A 43 -12.62 0.57 -10.57
N PHE A 44 -13.07 -0.16 -11.58
CA PHE A 44 -14.39 0.00 -12.17
C PHE A 44 -15.33 -1.06 -11.59
N ILE A 45 -16.56 -0.66 -11.28
CA ILE A 45 -17.60 -1.55 -10.77
C ILE A 45 -18.50 -1.91 -11.95
N VAL A 46 -18.64 -3.20 -12.24
CA VAL A 46 -19.57 -3.71 -13.27
C VAL A 46 -20.89 -4.04 -12.57
N SER A 47 -21.97 -3.39 -12.99
CA SER A 47 -23.23 -3.29 -12.26
C SER A 47 -24.26 -4.34 -12.69
N ASP A 48 -24.13 -5.56 -12.16
CA ASP A 48 -25.19 -6.57 -12.25
C ASP A 48 -26.17 -6.46 -11.06
N GLN A 49 -25.80 -5.70 -10.01
CA GLN A 49 -26.47 -5.63 -8.70
C GLN A 49 -26.31 -4.25 -8.03
N ALA A 50 -26.70 -3.16 -8.69
CA ALA A 50 -26.66 -1.83 -8.08
C ALA A 50 -27.84 -1.63 -7.10
N ASP A 51 -27.56 -1.06 -5.92
CA ASP A 51 -28.54 -0.71 -4.89
C ASP A 51 -29.09 0.71 -5.18
N ASP A 52 -30.42 0.85 -5.26
CA ASP A 52 -31.12 2.07 -5.74
C ASP A 52 -30.81 3.32 -4.90
N ALA A 53 -30.37 3.14 -3.64
CA ALA A 53 -30.09 4.24 -2.71
C ALA A 53 -28.81 5.05 -3.03
N ILE A 54 -27.88 4.50 -3.81
CA ILE A 54 -26.55 5.11 -4.08
C ILE A 54 -26.36 5.41 -5.59
N GLY A 55 -27.30 4.99 -6.44
CA GLY A 55 -27.16 5.03 -7.90
C GLY A 55 -26.09 4.05 -8.40
N PRO A 56 -25.98 3.84 -9.72
CA PRO A 56 -24.98 2.93 -10.28
C PRO A 56 -23.58 3.50 -10.02
N LEU A 57 -22.90 2.91 -9.05
CA LEU A 57 -21.50 3.18 -8.76
C LEU A 57 -20.67 2.68 -9.93
N SER A 58 -19.84 3.55 -10.50
CA SER A 58 -19.11 3.24 -11.74
C SER A 58 -17.62 3.04 -11.49
N LYS A 59 -17.05 3.78 -10.53
CA LYS A 59 -15.61 3.84 -10.32
C LYS A 59 -15.24 4.15 -8.87
N VAL A 60 -14.21 3.49 -8.38
CA VAL A 60 -13.50 3.82 -7.14
C VAL A 60 -12.10 4.30 -7.49
N HIS A 61 -11.72 5.48 -7.00
CA HIS A 61 -10.35 5.99 -7.04
C HIS A 61 -9.80 5.95 -5.63
N ILE A 62 -8.69 5.25 -5.41
CA ILE A 62 -7.99 5.19 -4.14
C ILE A 62 -6.60 5.77 -4.33
N THR A 63 -6.24 6.79 -3.55
CA THR A 63 -4.86 7.22 -3.40
C THR A 63 -4.38 6.93 -1.99
N SER A 64 -3.15 6.44 -1.83
CA SER A 64 -2.57 6.20 -0.51
C SER A 64 -1.11 6.59 -0.47
N ASN A 65 -0.66 7.00 0.72
CA ASN A 65 0.75 7.24 1.03
C ASN A 65 1.12 6.38 2.25
N VAL A 66 2.23 5.66 2.16
CA VAL A 66 2.77 4.78 3.20
C VAL A 66 4.18 5.20 3.55
N LYS A 67 4.48 5.21 4.85
CA LYS A 67 5.83 5.41 5.37
C LYS A 67 6.21 4.24 6.28
N TYR A 68 7.31 3.59 5.94
CA TYR A 68 7.94 2.57 6.77
C TYR A 68 8.97 3.23 7.68
N LEU A 69 8.89 2.99 8.97
CA LEU A 69 9.79 3.56 9.96
C LEU A 69 10.88 2.55 10.37
N PRO A 70 12.11 2.99 10.66
CA PRO A 70 13.22 2.12 11.07
C PRO A 70 12.96 1.29 12.35
N ASN A 71 11.95 1.66 13.13
CA ASN A 71 11.54 0.93 14.33
C ASN A 71 10.60 -0.26 14.04
N GLY A 72 10.32 -0.56 12.77
CA GLY A 72 9.42 -1.63 12.34
C GLY A 72 7.94 -1.23 12.32
N ASP A 73 7.60 0.04 12.55
CA ASP A 73 6.22 0.51 12.39
C ASP A 73 5.98 1.07 10.97
N TYR A 74 4.77 0.94 10.45
CA TYR A 74 4.35 1.63 9.23
C TYR A 74 3.11 2.50 9.51
N LEU A 75 2.99 3.56 8.73
CA LEU A 75 1.85 4.47 8.74
C LEU A 75 1.33 4.62 7.31
N ARG A 76 0.03 4.47 7.11
CA ARG A 76 -0.63 4.60 5.82
C ARG A 76 -1.83 5.53 5.91
N GLU A 77 -1.85 6.54 5.06
CA GLU A 77 -3.00 7.44 4.87
C GLU A 77 -3.58 7.18 3.48
N SER A 78 -4.88 6.92 3.41
CA SER A 78 -5.59 6.61 2.16
C SER A 78 -6.80 7.52 1.99
N ARG A 79 -7.02 8.00 0.76
CA ARG A 79 -8.21 8.73 0.34
C ARG A 79 -8.93 7.92 -0.73
N MET A 80 -10.17 7.56 -0.44
CA MET A 80 -11.06 6.88 -1.37
C MET A 80 -12.09 7.87 -1.89
N GLN A 81 -12.27 7.88 -3.21
CA GLN A 81 -13.30 8.64 -3.91
C GLN A 81 -14.13 7.66 -4.73
N LEU A 82 -15.43 7.66 -4.48
CA LEU A 82 -16.40 6.86 -5.19
C LEU A 82 -17.13 7.77 -6.18
N PHE A 83 -17.30 7.29 -7.40
CA PHE A 83 -17.91 8.03 -8.49
C PHE A 83 -19.17 7.32 -8.97
N ASN A 84 -20.18 8.12 -9.30
CA ASN A 84 -21.37 7.66 -10.03
C ASN A 84 -21.09 7.57 -11.55
N GLU A 85 -22.05 7.07 -12.33
CA GLU A 85 -21.95 7.03 -13.80
C GLU A 85 -21.68 8.39 -14.45
N ASN A 86 -22.16 9.49 -13.85
CA ASN A 86 -21.94 10.85 -14.33
C ASN A 86 -20.52 11.38 -14.03
N LYS A 87 -19.62 10.54 -13.49
CA LYS A 87 -18.26 10.88 -13.06
C LYS A 87 -18.22 11.95 -11.96
N GLU A 88 -19.30 12.12 -11.22
CA GLU A 88 -19.35 12.96 -10.04
C GLU A 88 -18.95 12.15 -8.81
N VAL A 89 -18.19 12.79 -7.91
CA VAL A 89 -17.80 12.18 -6.63
C VAL A 89 -19.06 12.07 -5.76
N SER A 90 -19.54 10.85 -5.56
CA SER A 90 -20.68 10.53 -4.70
C SER A 90 -20.28 10.44 -3.24
N LEU A 91 -19.08 9.94 -2.98
CA LEU A 91 -18.56 9.70 -1.63
C LEU A 91 -17.05 9.89 -1.58
N THR A 92 -16.55 10.59 -0.55
CA THR A 92 -15.13 10.63 -0.19
C THR A 92 -14.93 10.11 1.23
N MET A 93 -13.93 9.25 1.41
CA MET A 93 -13.52 8.71 2.71
C MET A 93 -12.01 8.82 2.88
N SER A 94 -11.56 9.12 4.10
CA SER A 94 -10.14 9.12 4.47
C SER A 94 -9.89 8.10 5.57
N ILE A 95 -8.91 7.23 5.36
CA ILE A 95 -8.56 6.10 6.22
C ILE A 95 -7.10 6.24 6.64
N SER A 96 -6.88 6.22 7.94
CA SER A 96 -5.56 6.20 8.58
C SER A 96 -5.30 4.82 9.15
N GLU A 97 -4.16 4.25 8.83
CA GLU A 97 -3.74 2.91 9.21
C GLU A 97 -2.34 2.95 9.81
N THR A 98 -2.15 2.14 10.85
CA THR A 98 -0.86 1.95 11.50
C THR A 98 -0.66 0.49 11.84
N GLY A 99 0.57 0.02 11.76
CA GLY A 99 0.88 -1.37 12.01
C GLY A 99 2.38 -1.62 12.07
N ARG A 100 2.76 -2.89 12.07
CA ARG A 100 4.16 -3.32 11.99
C ARG A 100 4.49 -3.84 10.61
N TRP A 101 5.74 -3.69 10.22
CA TRP A 101 6.29 -4.27 9.01
C TRP A 101 7.58 -5.00 9.33
N GLU A 102 7.84 -6.05 8.56
CA GLU A 102 9.11 -6.79 8.60
C GLU A 102 9.44 -7.32 7.20
N LEU A 103 10.73 -7.55 6.95
CA LEU A 103 11.18 -8.25 5.76
C LEU A 103 11.45 -9.71 6.11
N SER A 104 10.87 -10.61 5.32
CA SER A 104 11.12 -12.05 5.42
C SER A 104 11.26 -12.60 4.00
N ASP A 105 12.42 -13.17 3.67
CA ASP A 105 12.70 -13.77 2.36
C ASP A 105 12.31 -12.86 1.16
N ASN A 106 12.69 -11.57 1.24
CA ASN A 106 12.34 -10.52 0.27
C ASN A 106 10.85 -10.16 0.16
N TYR A 107 9.99 -10.72 1.00
CA TYR A 107 8.61 -10.27 1.17
C TYR A 107 8.53 -9.19 2.24
N LEU A 108 7.75 -8.15 1.93
CA LEU A 108 7.32 -7.18 2.92
C LEU A 108 6.07 -7.72 3.60
N LEU A 109 6.20 -8.13 4.85
CA LEU A 109 5.09 -8.56 5.69
C LEU A 109 4.55 -7.35 6.44
N ILE A 110 3.23 -7.26 6.53
CA ILE A 110 2.53 -6.20 7.25
C ILE A 110 1.55 -6.79 8.25
N ASP A 111 1.56 -6.24 9.46
CA ASP A 111 0.70 -6.63 10.56
C ASP A 111 -0.09 -5.40 11.04
N LEU A 112 -1.41 -5.45 10.92
CA LEU A 112 -2.27 -4.30 11.19
C LEU A 112 -2.47 -4.10 12.70
N LYS A 113 -2.14 -2.91 13.22
CA LYS A 113 -2.32 -2.58 14.64
C LYS A 113 -3.55 -1.73 14.91
N SER A 114 -3.80 -0.73 14.07
CA SER A 114 -4.93 0.18 14.25
C SER A 114 -5.37 0.76 12.91
N LEU A 115 -6.68 0.83 12.74
CA LEU A 115 -7.35 1.46 11.61
C LEU A 115 -8.34 2.51 12.13
N LYS A 116 -8.31 3.70 11.55
CA LYS A 116 -9.16 4.83 11.92
C LYS A 116 -9.72 5.52 10.68
N THR A 117 -11.00 5.89 10.72
CA THR A 117 -11.62 6.73 9.69
C THR A 117 -11.59 8.18 10.14
N LEU A 118 -10.97 9.06 9.35
CA LEU A 118 -10.78 10.47 9.72
C LEU A 118 -12.04 11.32 9.45
N GLN A 119 -12.87 10.92 8.49
CA GLN A 119 -14.13 11.57 8.17
C GLN A 119 -15.20 10.53 7.88
N PRO A 120 -16.43 10.69 8.41
CA PRO A 120 -17.56 9.85 8.02
C PRO A 120 -17.84 10.05 6.52
N PRO A 121 -18.43 9.04 5.86
CA PRO A 121 -18.79 9.14 4.45
C PRO A 121 -19.65 10.38 4.20
N THR A 122 -19.12 11.36 3.47
CA THR A 122 -19.89 12.55 3.05
C THR A 122 -20.59 12.23 1.74
N LEU A 123 -21.87 11.87 1.84
CA LEU A 123 -22.75 11.81 0.68
C LEU A 123 -23.04 13.25 0.23
N LYS A 124 -22.74 13.59 -1.03
CA LYS A 124 -23.34 14.77 -1.62
C LYS A 124 -24.85 14.51 -1.73
N THR A 125 -25.65 15.16 -0.90
CA THR A 125 -27.10 15.22 -1.09
C THR A 125 -27.33 15.82 -2.47
N LEU A 126 -27.84 15.02 -3.41
CA LEU A 126 -28.36 15.54 -4.66
C LEU A 126 -29.41 16.60 -4.33
N PRO A 127 -29.45 17.75 -5.03
CA PRO A 127 -30.49 18.74 -4.80
C PRO A 127 -31.84 18.05 -4.99
N ILE A 128 -32.66 18.05 -3.94
CA ILE A 128 -34.05 17.60 -4.05
C ILE A 128 -34.69 18.48 -5.12
N PRO A 129 -35.19 17.94 -6.23
CA PRO A 129 -35.90 18.75 -7.21
C PRO A 129 -37.10 19.36 -6.49
N SER A 130 -37.11 20.70 -6.38
CA SER A 130 -38.28 21.43 -5.91
C SER A 130 -39.37 21.27 -6.96
N TYR A 131 -40.23 20.27 -6.78
CA TYR A 131 -41.52 20.27 -7.45
C TYR A 131 -42.43 21.25 -6.70
N ALA A 132 -42.60 22.42 -7.33
CA ALA A 132 -43.64 23.44 -7.15
C ALA A 132 -44.00 23.88 -5.73
#